data_AF-A0A8S2WBW8-F1
#
_entry.id   AF-A0A8S2WBW8-F1
#
_cell.length_a   1.000
_cell.length_b   1.000
_cell.length_c   1.000
_cell.angle_alpha   90.00
_cell.angle_beta   90.00
_cell.angle_gamma   90.00
#
_symmetry.space_group_name_H-M   'P 1'
#
loop_
_entity.id
_entity.type
_entity.pdbx_description
1 polymer ?
#
loop_
_entity_poly.entity_id
_entity_poly.type
_entity_poly.pdbx_seq_one_letter_code
_entity_poly.pdbx_strand_id
1 'polypeptide(L)'
;ASLPAARATDNKRSIVISRSTFPTSGSFSGHWLGDNSAKWPHLKYNIIGMLEFNLFGIPYVGADICGFEGDTTEQMCQRWMQL
;
A
#
# COMPACT_ATOMS: atom_id res chain seq x y z
N ALA A 1 -9.92 4.74 -15.73
CA ALA A 1 -9.15 4.90 -16.98
C ALA A 1 -7.79 4.18 -16.93
N SER A 2 -7.03 4.26 -15.83
CA SER A 2 -5.65 3.75 -15.77
C SER A 2 -5.49 2.25 -15.99
N LEU A 3 -6.32 1.39 -15.39
CA LEU A 3 -6.18 -0.06 -15.56
C LEU A 3 -6.43 -0.54 -16.99
N PRO A 4 -7.52 -0.12 -17.68
CA PRO A 4 -7.69 -0.42 -19.12
C PRO A 4 -6.52 0.09 -19.97
N ALA A 5 -6.03 1.31 -19.70
CA ALA A 5 -4.89 1.87 -20.42
C ALA A 5 -3.62 1.02 -20.22
N ALA A 6 -3.34 0.59 -18.99
CA ALA A 6 -2.20 -0.27 -18.68
C ALA A 6 -2.29 -1.66 -19.32
N ARG A 7 -3.49 -2.18 -19.57
CA ARG A 7 -3.69 -3.46 -20.27
C ARG A 7 -3.57 -3.31 -21.79
N ALA A 8 -3.91 -2.14 -22.32
CA ALA A 8 -3.86 -1.89 -23.76
C ALA A 8 -2.43 -1.80 -24.32
N THR A 9 -1.40 -1.61 -23.48
CA THR A 9 -0.01 -1.49 -23.91
C THR A 9 0.61 -2.83 -24.36
N ASP A 10 0.32 -3.92 -23.64
CA ASP A 10 0.93 -5.23 -23.91
C ASP A 10 -0.04 -6.43 -23.80
N ASN A 11 -1.33 -6.16 -23.59
CA ASN A 11 -2.40 -7.15 -23.43
C ASN A 11 -2.16 -8.17 -22.31
N LYS A 12 -1.42 -7.79 -21.26
CA LYS A 12 -1.20 -8.63 -20.08
C LYS A 12 -2.07 -8.18 -18.91
N ARG A 13 -2.09 -9.02 -17.86
CA ARG A 13 -2.64 -8.62 -16.56
C ARG A 13 -1.77 -7.51 -15.98
N SER A 14 -2.33 -6.31 -15.90
CA SER A 14 -1.67 -5.15 -15.31
C SER A 14 -2.11 -4.90 -13.87
N ILE A 15 -1.32 -4.11 -13.16
CA ILE A 15 -1.58 -3.65 -11.81
C ILE A 15 -1.61 -2.12 -11.77
N VAL A 16 -2.48 -1.57 -10.92
CA VAL A 16 -2.56 -0.13 -10.66
C VAL A 16 -2.59 0.06 -9.15
N ILE A 17 -1.84 1.05 -8.67
CA ILE A 17 -1.83 1.46 -7.27
C ILE A 17 -2.38 2.89 -7.19
N SER A 18 -3.39 3.11 -6.35
CA SER A 18 -4.05 4.41 -6.20
C SER A 18 -4.08 4.85 -4.74
N ARG A 19 -3.82 6.14 -4.50
CA ARG A 19 -3.88 6.74 -3.16
C ARG A 19 -5.32 6.94 -2.70
N SER A 20 -6.13 7.59 -3.53
CA SER A 20 -7.54 7.79 -3.22
C SER A 20 -8.35 6.56 -3.60
N THR A 21 -9.31 6.18 -2.75
CA THR A 21 -10.19 5.03 -2.94
C THR A 21 -11.61 5.36 -2.47
N PHE A 22 -12.58 4.68 -3.06
CA PHE A 22 -14.00 4.62 -2.65
C PHE A 22 -14.46 3.15 -2.71
N PRO A 23 -15.56 2.72 -2.06
CA PRO A 23 -16.07 1.35 -2.22
C PRO A 23 -16.10 0.90 -3.68
N THR A 24 -15.73 -0.36 -3.91
CA THR A 24 -15.48 -1.02 -5.22
C THR A 24 -14.11 -0.76 -5.87
N SER A 25 -13.30 0.19 -5.39
CA SER A 25 -11.97 0.49 -5.98
C SER A 25 -11.03 -0.71 -6.08
N GLY A 26 -11.12 -1.66 -5.14
CA GLY A 26 -10.32 -2.90 -5.13
C GLY A 26 -10.54 -3.80 -6.35
N SER A 27 -11.60 -3.58 -7.13
CA SER A 27 -11.82 -4.27 -8.42
C SER A 27 -10.87 -3.78 -9.52
N PHE A 28 -10.27 -2.60 -9.35
CA PHE A 28 -9.49 -1.91 -10.37
C PHE A 28 -8.06 -1.57 -9.93
N SER A 29 -7.80 -1.45 -8.64
CA SER A 29 -6.50 -1.03 -8.12
C SER A 29 -6.23 -1.60 -6.74
N GLY A 30 -4.95 -1.80 -6.43
CA GLY A 30 -4.51 -1.87 -5.05
C GLY A 30 -4.34 -0.48 -4.44
N HIS A 31 -3.94 -0.48 -3.18
CA HIS A 31 -3.76 0.73 -2.38
C HIS A 31 -2.48 0.63 -1.56
N TRP A 32 -1.81 1.75 -1.32
CA TRP A 32 -0.80 1.83 -0.27
C TRP A 32 -1.28 2.84 0.76
N LEU A 33 -0.93 2.61 2.04
CA LEU A 33 -1.45 3.38 3.17
C LEU A 33 -0.97 4.85 3.25
N GLY A 34 -0.29 5.35 2.21
CA GLY A 34 0.12 6.74 2.10
C GLY A 34 1.36 7.08 2.91
N ASP A 35 1.52 8.38 3.12
CA ASP A 35 2.72 9.03 3.65
C ASP A 35 2.88 8.72 5.16
N ASN A 36 3.40 7.54 5.46
CA ASN A 36 3.73 7.11 6.82
C ASN A 36 5.07 7.69 7.27
N SER A 37 5.40 7.62 8.56
CA SER A 37 6.69 8.11 9.07
C SER A 37 7.56 6.97 9.62
N ALA A 38 8.87 7.17 9.55
CA ALA A 38 9.90 6.29 10.09
C ALA A 38 9.87 6.31 11.65
N LYS A 39 8.78 5.79 12.23
CA LYS A 39 8.54 5.74 13.68
C LYS A 39 7.88 4.41 14.05
N TRP A 40 8.27 3.84 15.19
CA TRP A 40 7.75 2.57 15.70
C TRP A 40 6.21 2.44 15.73
N PRO A 41 5.42 3.46 16.08
CA PRO A 41 3.96 3.35 16.03
C PRO A 41 3.41 3.06 14.63
N HIS A 42 4.06 3.55 13.57
CA HIS A 42 3.59 3.32 12.20
C HIS A 42 3.68 1.85 11.80
N LEU A 43 4.65 1.05 12.29
CA LEU A 43 4.64 -0.41 12.06
C LEU A 43 3.31 -1.03 12.50
N LYS A 44 2.81 -0.64 13.67
CA LYS A 44 1.52 -1.12 14.20
C LYS A 44 0.35 -0.57 13.40
N TYR A 45 0.36 0.72 13.08
CA TYR A 45 -0.75 1.34 12.32
C TYR A 45 -0.92 0.73 10.94
N ASN A 46 0.18 0.31 10.30
CA ASN A 46 0.10 -0.35 9.00
C ASN A 46 -0.66 -1.68 9.07
N ILE A 47 -0.46 -2.47 10.13
CA ILE A 47 -1.20 -3.74 10.31
C ILE A 47 -2.70 -3.46 10.40
N ILE A 48 -3.09 -2.43 11.16
CA ILE A 48 -4.49 -2.02 11.30
C ILE A 48 -5.05 -1.60 9.93
N GLY A 49 -4.36 -0.70 9.22
CA GLY A 49 -4.80 -0.23 7.91
C GLY A 49 -4.92 -1.36 6.89
N MET A 50 -3.98 -2.31 6.86
CA MET A 50 -4.06 -3.46 5.96
C MET A 50 -5.30 -4.32 6.26
N LEU A 51 -5.63 -4.56 7.54
CA LEU A 51 -6.84 -5.31 7.91
C LEU A 51 -8.12 -4.56 7.54
N GLU A 52 -8.18 -3.25 7.76
CA GLU A 52 -9.33 -2.40 7.38
C GLU A 52 -9.55 -2.41 5.86
N PHE A 53 -8.49 -2.29 5.06
CA PHE A 53 -8.62 -2.32 3.60
C PHE A 53 -9.07 -3.69 3.06
N ASN A 54 -8.78 -4.79 3.77
CA ASN A 54 -9.38 -6.09 3.46
C ASN A 54 -10.91 -6.07 3.68
N LEU A 55 -11.41 -5.40 4.72
CA LEU A 55 -12.85 -5.18 4.92
C LEU A 55 -13.46 -4.27 3.85
N PHE A 56 -12.70 -3.29 3.37
CA PHE A 56 -13.13 -2.40 2.27
C PHE A 56 -13.09 -3.07 0.88
N GLY A 57 -12.68 -4.35 0.80
CA GLY A 57 -12.60 -5.11 -0.44
C GLY A 57 -11.39 -4.76 -1.31
N ILE A 58 -10.28 -4.31 -0.71
CA ILE A 58 -9.02 -3.97 -1.39
C ILE A 58 -7.89 -4.82 -0.80
N PRO A 59 -7.71 -6.08 -1.25
CA PRO A 59 -6.76 -7.01 -0.64
C PRO A 59 -5.30 -6.78 -1.04
N TYR A 60 -5.04 -6.11 -2.17
CA TYR A 60 -3.67 -5.75 -2.56
C TYR A 60 -3.30 -4.41 -1.91
N VAL A 61 -2.83 -4.50 -0.67
CA VAL A 61 -2.52 -3.36 0.20
C VAL A 61 -1.19 -3.52 0.92
N GLY A 62 -0.52 -2.41 1.19
CA GLY A 62 0.72 -2.36 1.96
C GLY A 62 1.05 -0.94 2.41
N ALA A 63 2.19 -0.79 3.07
CA ALA A 63 2.72 0.50 3.52
C ALA A 63 4.16 0.68 3.04
N ASP A 64 4.64 1.93 3.04
CA ASP A 64 6.02 2.22 2.69
C ASP A 64 6.94 1.67 3.78
N ILE A 65 7.71 0.64 3.42
CA ILE A 65 8.60 -0.08 4.35
C ILE A 65 9.74 0.85 4.78
N CYS A 66 10.11 0.78 6.05
CA CYS A 66 11.07 1.66 6.72
C CYS A 66 10.61 3.11 6.95
N GLY A 67 9.43 3.50 6.44
CA GLY A 67 8.82 4.82 6.58
C GLY A 67 9.11 5.74 5.40
N PHE A 68 8.10 6.49 4.95
CA PHE A 68 8.21 7.49 3.88
C PHE A 68 8.80 8.82 4.40
N GLU A 69 8.29 9.33 5.52
CA GLU A 69 8.78 10.57 6.14
C GLU A 69 9.84 10.31 7.21
N GLY A 70 10.92 11.10 7.16
CA GLY A 70 11.99 11.13 8.16
C GLY A 70 13.04 10.04 7.98
N ASP A 71 14.16 10.18 8.70
CA ASP A 71 15.27 9.23 8.63
C ASP A 71 14.98 7.98 9.46
N THR A 72 15.11 6.82 8.83
CA THR A 72 14.97 5.52 9.49
C THR A 72 16.24 5.14 10.27
N THR A 73 16.14 4.15 11.15
CA THR A 73 17.31 3.52 11.79
C THR A 73 17.48 2.11 11.25
N GLU A 74 18.71 1.58 11.29
CA GLU A 74 18.99 0.20 10.87
C GLU A 74 18.05 -0.80 11.56
N GLN A 75 17.94 -0.71 12.89
CA GLN A 75 17.09 -1.61 13.69
C GLN A 75 15.62 -1.52 13.28
N MET A 76 15.11 -0.31 13.05
CA MET A 76 13.71 -0.13 12.66
C MET A 76 13.45 -0.66 11.25
N CYS A 77 14.31 -0.32 10.29
CA CYS A 77 14.17 -0.78 8.92
C CYS A 77 14.31 -2.32 8.82
N GLN A 78 15.22 -2.93 9.59
CA GLN A 78 15.31 -4.38 9.75
C GLN A 78 14.00 -5.00 10.26
N ARG A 79 13.39 -4.43 11.30
CA ARG A 79 12.10 -4.93 11.83
C ARG A 79 10.96 -4.74 10.84
N TRP A 80 10.97 -3.66 10.09
CA TRP A 80 9.92 -3.40 9.11
C TRP A 80 10.05 -4.29 7.87
N MET A 81 11.26 -4.59 7.41
CA MET A 81 11.49 -5.56 6.32
C MET A 81 11.10 -7.00 6.70
N GLN A 82 11.07 -7.32 8.01
CA GLN A 82 10.63 -8.62 8.52
C GLN A 82 9.11 -8.77 8.60
N LEU A 83 8.41 -7.64 8.82
CA LEU A 83 6.96 -7.59 8.96
C LEU A 83 6.28 -7.86 7.61
#